data_AF-Q9LUG3-F1
#
_entry.id   AF-Q9LUG3-F1
#
_cell.length_a   1.000
_cell.length_b   1.000
_cell.length_c   1.000
_cell.angle_alpha   90.00
_cell.angle_beta   90.00
_cell.angle_gamma   90.00
#
_symmetry.space_group_name_H-M   'P 1'
#
loop_
_entity.id
_entity.type
_entity.pdbx_description
1 polymer ?
#
loop_
_entity_poly.entity_id
_entity_poly.type
_entity_poly.pdbx_seq_one_letter_code
_entity_poly.pdbx_strand_id
1 'polypeptide(L)'
;MVFDGSVDAKTGVSLKGNMYWLASSETEFLLSFDFTGERFKRFYLPSLPPIFNLGKNVLSVVRDEQFSVLYQNFRTLKMNMWMTTNEIDIEVALLWKKSLTEDFKVRNRSLLVCMSSLFHEEKKLAVCCNLNRDMVTVIGQHDTHRGGSTVCDGGAR
;
A
#
# COMPACT_ATOMS: atom_id res chain seq x y z
N MET A 1 15.85 -23.12 -1.14
CA MET A 1 14.46 -23.05 -0.65
C MET A 1 13.60 -22.45 -1.75
N VAL A 2 12.49 -23.07 -2.13
CA VAL A 2 11.62 -22.59 -3.22
C VAL A 2 10.32 -22.08 -2.61
N PHE A 3 9.99 -20.81 -2.88
CA PHE A 3 8.68 -20.27 -2.57
C PHE A 3 7.73 -20.62 -3.71
N ASP A 4 6.64 -21.33 -3.38
CA ASP A 4 5.55 -21.59 -4.31
C ASP A 4 4.52 -20.45 -4.23
N GLY A 5 4.49 -19.62 -5.25
CA GLY A 5 3.67 -18.41 -5.35
C GLY A 5 4.28 -17.35 -6.27
N SER A 6 3.59 -16.23 -6.43
CA SER A 6 4.06 -15.06 -7.17
C SER A 6 4.43 -13.94 -6.21
N VAL A 7 5.53 -13.25 -6.47
CA VAL A 7 5.97 -12.07 -5.72
C VAL A 7 5.87 -10.84 -6.62
N ASP A 8 5.23 -9.77 -6.13
CA ASP A 8 5.27 -8.48 -6.83
C ASP A 8 6.55 -7.73 -6.45
N ALA A 9 7.61 -7.94 -7.25
CA ALA A 9 8.92 -7.32 -7.02
C ALA A 9 8.88 -5.78 -6.91
N LYS A 10 7.84 -5.12 -7.45
CA LYS A 10 7.69 -3.65 -7.38
C LYS A 10 7.18 -3.15 -6.03
N THR A 11 6.75 -4.06 -5.15
CA THR A 11 6.18 -3.74 -3.83
C THR A 11 7.20 -3.88 -2.70
N GLY A 12 8.47 -4.15 -3.04
CA GLY A 12 9.52 -4.34 -2.06
C GLY A 12 9.74 -3.11 -1.19
N VAL A 13 9.70 -3.29 0.12
CA VAL A 13 10.05 -2.27 1.13
C VAL A 13 11.02 -2.85 2.14
N SER A 14 11.84 -1.99 2.75
CA SER A 14 12.71 -2.36 3.86
C SER A 14 12.20 -1.78 5.16
N LEU A 15 12.27 -2.56 6.24
CA LEU A 15 11.93 -2.13 7.57
C LEU A 15 12.81 -2.86 8.60
N LYS A 16 13.48 -2.10 9.47
CA LYS A 16 14.42 -2.63 10.48
C LYS A 16 15.42 -3.65 9.89
N GLY A 17 15.95 -3.34 8.72
CA GLY A 17 16.91 -4.19 8.00
C GLY A 17 16.32 -5.42 7.28
N ASN A 18 15.03 -5.69 7.44
CA ASN A 18 14.36 -6.81 6.78
C ASN A 18 13.62 -6.33 5.53
N MET A 19 13.53 -7.21 4.53
CA MET A 19 12.81 -6.92 3.29
C MET A 19 11.44 -7.58 3.30
N TYR A 20 10.45 -6.85 2.78
CA TYR A 20 9.07 -7.29 2.71
C TYR A 20 8.50 -7.02 1.33
N TRP A 21 7.68 -7.93 0.84
CA TRP A 21 7.01 -7.83 -0.47
C TRP A 21 5.56 -8.29 -0.37
N LEU A 22 4.70 -7.74 -1.22
CA LEU A 22 3.41 -8.36 -1.48
C LEU A 22 3.60 -9.60 -2.34
N ALA A 23 3.00 -10.70 -1.91
CA ALA A 23 3.03 -11.96 -2.61
C ALA A 23 1.64 -12.62 -2.60
N SER A 24 1.44 -13.56 -3.52
CA SER A 24 0.20 -14.31 -3.63
C SER A 24 0.47 -15.79 -3.93
N SER A 25 -0.41 -16.65 -3.41
CA SER A 25 -0.56 -18.04 -3.84
C SER A 25 -2.05 -18.32 -4.02
N GLU A 26 -2.68 -19.01 -3.06
CA GLU A 26 -4.14 -19.09 -2.93
C GLU A 26 -4.74 -17.80 -2.34
N THR A 27 -3.97 -17.13 -1.48
CA THR A 27 -4.32 -15.86 -0.84
C THR A 27 -3.17 -14.87 -0.93
N GLU A 28 -3.47 -13.61 -0.66
CA GLU A 28 -2.48 -12.54 -0.54
C GLU A 28 -1.90 -12.47 0.86
N PHE A 29 -0.60 -12.21 0.91
CA PHE A 29 0.12 -12.03 2.15
C PHE A 29 1.33 -11.13 1.94
N LEU A 30 1.85 -10.64 3.05
CA LEU A 30 3.15 -10.01 3.12
C LEU A 30 4.20 -11.11 3.29
N LEU A 31 5.21 -11.12 2.44
CA LEU A 31 6.31 -12.07 2.46
C LEU A 31 7.56 -11.39 2.99
N SER A 32 8.29 -12.05 3.89
CA SER A 32 9.64 -11.66 4.27
C SER A 32 10.58 -12.86 4.23
N PHE A 33 11.87 -12.59 4.32
CA PHE A 33 12.89 -13.62 4.54
C PHE A 33 13.45 -13.53 5.95
N ASP A 34 13.35 -14.63 6.69
CA ASP A 34 13.94 -14.85 8.00
C ASP A 34 15.38 -15.34 7.82
N PHE A 35 16.35 -14.46 8.03
CA PHE A 35 17.78 -14.77 7.90
C PHE A 35 18.29 -15.71 9.00
N THR A 36 17.64 -15.75 10.16
CA THR A 36 18.04 -16.64 11.27
C THR A 36 17.59 -18.07 11.00
N GLY A 37 16.37 -18.24 10.50
CA GLY A 37 15.82 -19.55 10.12
C GLY A 37 16.04 -19.94 8.66
N GLU A 38 16.74 -19.10 7.88
CA GLU A 38 16.95 -19.20 6.42
C GLU A 38 15.67 -19.54 5.64
N ARG A 39 14.54 -18.93 6.01
CA ARG A 39 13.21 -19.28 5.48
C ARG A 39 12.32 -18.12 5.14
N PHE A 40 11.40 -18.35 4.21
CA PHE A 40 10.35 -17.37 3.94
C PHE A 40 9.30 -17.37 5.06
N LYS A 41 8.95 -16.18 5.57
CA LYS A 41 7.85 -15.97 6.51
C LYS A 41 6.70 -15.24 5.81
N ARG A 42 5.47 -15.64 6.16
CA ARG A 42 4.23 -15.06 5.63
C ARG A 42 3.49 -14.34 6.74
N PHE A 43 3.06 -13.11 6.50
CA PHE A 43 2.18 -12.36 7.38
C PHE A 43 0.85 -12.12 6.70
N TYR A 44 -0.22 -12.31 7.45
CA TYR A 44 -1.57 -12.04 6.97
C TYR A 44 -1.71 -10.58 6.57
N LEU A 45 -2.33 -10.36 5.43
CA LEU A 45 -2.84 -9.06 5.03
C LEU A 45 -4.28 -8.91 5.53
N PRO A 46 -4.80 -7.66 5.65
CA PRO A 46 -6.22 -7.47 5.84
C PRO A 46 -6.99 -8.14 4.69
N SER A 47 -8.30 -8.39 4.85
CA SER A 47 -9.12 -8.94 3.77
C SER A 47 -9.22 -7.96 2.60
N LEU A 48 -8.18 -7.94 1.77
CA LEU A 48 -8.08 -7.20 0.53
C LEU A 48 -8.89 -7.97 -0.52
N PRO A 49 -9.61 -7.29 -1.41
CA PRO A 49 -10.10 -7.94 -2.61
C PRO A 49 -8.90 -8.53 -3.36
N PRO A 50 -8.99 -9.76 -3.90
CA PRO A 50 -7.93 -10.38 -4.68
C PRO A 50 -7.27 -9.43 -5.70
N ILE A 51 -5.96 -9.52 -5.95
CA ILE A 51 -5.17 -8.70 -6.90
C ILE A 51 -5.77 -8.83 -8.30
N PHE A 52 -6.32 -10.02 -8.61
CA PHE A 52 -7.02 -10.27 -9.87
C PHE A 52 -8.34 -9.51 -10.00
N ASN A 53 -8.85 -8.90 -8.92
CA ASN A 53 -9.94 -7.93 -8.96
C ASN A 53 -9.39 -6.55 -9.35
N LEU A 54 -9.14 -6.34 -10.65
CA LEU A 54 -9.02 -5.03 -11.32
C LEU A 54 -8.60 -3.89 -10.39
N GLY A 55 -7.43 -4.03 -9.77
CA GLY A 55 -6.95 -3.15 -8.73
C GLY A 55 -5.48 -3.35 -8.45
N LYS A 56 -4.94 -2.50 -7.57
CA LYS A 56 -3.54 -2.54 -7.17
C LYS A 56 -3.42 -2.40 -5.66
N ASN A 57 -2.59 -3.26 -5.07
CA ASN A 57 -2.11 -3.11 -3.72
C ASN A 57 -0.74 -2.42 -3.74
N VAL A 58 -0.57 -1.44 -2.86
CA VAL A 58 0.69 -0.72 -2.66
C VAL A 58 1.08 -0.87 -1.21
N LEU A 59 2.25 -1.46 -0.97
CA LEU A 59 2.84 -1.59 0.35
C LEU A 59 3.71 -0.37 0.63
N SER A 60 3.70 0.12 1.87
CA SER A 60 4.50 1.25 2.30
C SER A 60 4.87 1.12 3.78
N VAL A 61 5.91 1.82 4.19
CA VAL A 61 6.38 1.89 5.59
C VAL A 61 5.96 3.24 6.18
N VAL A 62 5.49 3.21 7.42
CA VAL A 62 5.03 4.40 8.16
C VAL A 62 5.91 4.57 9.40
N ARG A 63 6.55 5.74 9.49
CA ARG A 63 7.43 6.15 10.61
C ARG A 63 8.53 5.12 10.97
N ASP A 64 8.98 4.32 10.00
CA ASP A 64 9.97 3.24 10.19
C ASP A 64 9.61 2.21 11.28
N GLU A 65 8.32 2.07 11.58
CA GLU A 65 7.82 1.19 12.66
C GLU A 65 6.66 0.28 12.22
N GLN A 66 5.88 0.73 11.22
CA GLN A 66 4.62 0.13 10.81
C GLN A 66 4.54 -0.06 9.29
N PHE A 67 3.63 -0.94 8.85
CA PHE A 67 3.25 -1.03 7.45
C PHE A 67 1.91 -0.34 7.20
N SER A 68 1.78 0.21 6.01
CA SER A 68 0.49 0.52 5.42
C SER A 68 0.33 -0.20 4.08
N VAL A 69 -0.91 -0.59 3.80
CA VAL A 69 -1.29 -1.14 2.51
C VAL A 69 -2.45 -0.33 1.97
N LEU A 70 -2.28 0.21 0.77
CA LEU A 70 -3.30 0.90 0.00
C LEU A 70 -3.81 -0.04 -1.10
N TYR A 71 -5.09 -0.37 -1.08
CA TYR A 71 -5.79 -0.99 -2.20
C TYR A 71 -6.52 0.07 -2.99
N GLN A 72 -6.34 0.04 -4.31
CA GLN A 72 -7.11 0.84 -5.24
C GLN A 72 -7.89 -0.07 -6.19
N ASN A 73 -9.19 0.18 -6.32
CA ASN A 73 -10.02 -0.47 -7.31
C ASN A 73 -10.06 0.36 -8.61
N PHE A 74 -9.64 -0.21 -9.74
CA PHE A 74 -9.57 0.51 -11.02
C PHE A 74 -10.95 0.75 -11.66
N ARG A 75 -11.98 -0.01 -11.30
CA ARG A 75 -13.34 0.19 -11.82
C ARG A 75 -14.05 1.34 -11.12
N THR A 76 -14.02 1.33 -9.79
CA THR A 76 -14.74 2.28 -8.94
C THR A 76 -13.88 3.47 -8.53
N LEU A 77 -12.57 3.41 -8.73
CA LEU A 77 -11.55 4.35 -8.24
C LEU A 77 -11.50 4.47 -6.70
N LYS A 78 -12.23 3.61 -5.99
CA LYS A 78 -12.23 3.59 -4.53
C LYS A 78 -10.86 3.19 -4.02
N MET A 79 -10.42 3.89 -2.99
CA MET A 79 -9.19 3.54 -2.29
C MET A 79 -9.50 3.19 -0.85
N ASN A 80 -8.88 2.12 -0.40
CA ASN A 80 -8.93 1.67 0.97
C ASN A 80 -7.52 1.52 1.48
N MET A 81 -7.28 2.00 2.69
CA MET A 81 -5.97 1.89 3.30
C MET A 81 -6.09 1.25 4.67
N TRP A 82 -5.16 0.37 4.96
CA TRP A 82 -5.01 -0.29 6.25
C TRP A 82 -3.61 -0.05 6.76
N MET A 83 -3.47 0.03 8.07
CA MET A 83 -2.19 0.16 8.75
C MET A 83 -2.08 -0.89 9.85
N THR A 84 -0.85 -1.30 10.15
CA THR A 84 -0.59 -2.16 11.30
C THR A 84 -0.76 -1.36 12.60
N THR A 85 -1.44 -1.92 13.60
CA THR A 85 -1.64 -1.27 14.89
C THR A 85 -0.50 -1.55 15.87
N ASN A 86 0.23 -2.63 15.65
CA ASN A 86 1.41 -3.00 16.41
C ASN A 86 2.68 -2.67 15.63
N GLU A 87 3.75 -2.42 16.37
CA GLU A 87 5.11 -2.40 15.84
C GLU A 87 5.46 -3.78 15.27
N ILE A 88 6.25 -3.80 14.21
CA ILE A 88 6.64 -5.06 13.58
C ILE A 88 7.72 -5.75 14.41
N ASP A 89 7.37 -6.98 14.77
CA ASP A 89 8.23 -8.05 15.26
C ASP A 89 7.99 -9.28 14.38
N ILE A 90 9.07 -9.87 13.89
CA ILE A 90 9.07 -11.03 12.99
C ILE A 90 8.41 -12.26 13.60
N GLU A 91 8.29 -12.32 14.93
CA GLU A 91 7.63 -13.41 15.66
C GLU A 91 6.16 -13.12 16.01
N VAL A 92 5.69 -11.88 15.83
CA VAL A 92 4.35 -11.45 16.22
C VAL A 92 3.47 -11.25 14.99
N ALA A 93 2.23 -11.75 15.06
CA ALA A 93 1.25 -11.55 14.01
C ALA A 93 0.93 -10.05 13.83
N LEU A 94 0.84 -9.59 12.58
CA LEU A 94 0.47 -8.22 12.27
C LEU A 94 -1.04 -8.04 12.45
N LEU A 95 -1.43 -7.03 13.24
CA LEU A 95 -2.81 -6.64 13.44
C LEU A 95 -3.11 -5.42 12.58
N TRP A 96 -4.12 -5.53 11.71
CA TRP A 96 -4.44 -4.47 10.76
C TRP A 96 -5.69 -3.71 11.16
N LYS A 97 -5.61 -2.38 11.10
CA LYS A 97 -6.75 -1.47 11.25
C LYS A 97 -6.97 -0.71 9.95
N LYS A 98 -8.23 -0.65 9.51
CA LYS A 98 -8.62 0.18 8.37
C LYS A 98 -8.50 1.65 8.76
N SER A 99 -7.65 2.41 8.07
CA SER A 99 -7.38 3.81 8.37
C SER A 99 -8.13 4.78 7.45
N LEU A 100 -8.40 4.38 6.21
CA LEU A 100 -9.04 5.24 5.21
C LEU A 100 -10.00 4.43 4.32
N THR A 101 -11.20 4.95 4.09
CA THR A 101 -12.18 4.43 3.14
C THR A 101 -12.86 5.61 2.50
N GLU A 102 -12.39 6.00 1.33
CA GLU A 102 -12.94 7.18 0.66
C GLU A 102 -13.20 6.88 -0.81
N ASP A 103 -14.36 7.35 -1.26
CA ASP A 103 -14.68 7.45 -2.67
C ASP A 103 -14.00 8.72 -3.19
N PHE A 104 -12.71 8.63 -3.50
CA PHE A 104 -12.05 9.72 -4.20
C PHE A 104 -12.72 9.86 -5.57
N LYS A 105 -13.58 10.88 -5.69
CA LYS A 105 -14.18 11.30 -6.96
C LYS A 105 -13.10 11.94 -7.82
N VAL A 106 -12.15 11.14 -8.29
CA VAL A 106 -11.13 11.67 -9.17
C VAL A 106 -11.68 11.69 -10.58
N ARG A 107 -11.63 12.88 -11.17
CA ARG A 107 -12.21 13.16 -12.49
C ARG A 107 -11.51 12.40 -13.62
N ASN A 108 -10.26 11.97 -13.42
CA ASN A 108 -9.45 11.34 -14.45
C ASN A 108 -9.00 9.92 -14.02
N ARG A 109 -9.58 8.90 -14.68
CA ARG A 109 -9.28 7.47 -14.42
C ARG A 109 -7.83 7.10 -14.72
N SER A 110 -7.24 7.69 -15.77
CA SER A 110 -5.94 7.29 -16.29
C SER A 110 -4.77 7.71 -15.40
N LEU A 111 -5.00 8.66 -14.50
CA LEU A 111 -3.94 9.33 -13.73
C LEU A 111 -3.71 8.73 -12.35
N LEU A 112 -4.31 7.60 -11.96
CA LEU A 112 -4.34 7.25 -10.53
C LEU A 112 -3.75 5.91 -10.14
N VAL A 113 -3.17 5.12 -11.04
CA VAL A 113 -2.56 3.86 -10.61
C VAL A 113 -1.38 4.19 -9.71
N CYS A 114 -1.62 4.15 -8.39
CA CYS A 114 -0.61 4.42 -7.38
C CYS A 114 0.43 3.32 -7.48
N MET A 115 1.68 3.70 -7.75
CA MET A 115 2.82 2.79 -7.78
C MET A 115 3.56 2.78 -6.45
N SER A 116 3.53 3.91 -5.75
CA SER A 116 4.00 4.08 -4.39
C SER A 116 3.07 5.04 -3.65
N SER A 117 3.07 4.94 -2.34
CA SER A 117 2.29 5.82 -1.47
C SER A 117 3.11 6.26 -0.27
N LEU A 118 2.87 7.49 0.19
CA LEU A 118 3.32 7.98 1.49
C LEU A 118 2.10 8.41 2.28
N PHE A 119 1.96 7.93 3.53
CA PHE A 119 0.81 8.28 4.36
C PHE A 119 1.21 9.21 5.52
N HIS A 120 0.43 10.25 5.71
CA HIS A 120 0.52 11.20 6.80
C HIS A 120 -0.68 11.05 7.73
N GLU A 121 -0.51 10.30 8.81
CA GLU A 121 -1.58 9.85 9.70
C GLU A 121 -2.39 11.00 10.33
N GLU A 122 -1.73 12.01 10.86
CA GLU A 122 -2.39 13.14 11.55
C GLU A 122 -3.34 13.92 10.64
N LYS A 123 -3.00 14.00 9.35
CA LYS A 123 -3.80 14.71 8.34
C LYS A 123 -4.70 13.76 7.54
N LYS A 124 -4.56 12.44 7.77
CA LYS A 124 -5.19 11.37 6.97
C LYS A 124 -5.00 11.60 5.46
N LEU A 125 -3.80 12.03 5.08
CA LEU A 125 -3.45 12.26 3.69
C LEU A 125 -2.53 11.12 3.21
N ALA A 126 -2.84 10.51 2.08
CA ALA A 126 -1.93 9.70 1.31
C ALA A 126 -1.41 10.52 0.12
N VAL A 127 -0.14 10.41 -0.21
CA VAL A 127 0.44 10.95 -1.44
C VAL A 127 0.74 9.77 -2.33
N CYS A 128 0.16 9.70 -3.52
CA CYS A 128 0.40 8.66 -4.51
C CYS A 128 1.28 9.16 -5.65
N CYS A 129 2.30 8.39 -6.02
CA CYS A 129 3.01 8.58 -7.27
C CYS A 129 2.39 7.70 -8.36
N ASN A 130 2.02 8.31 -9.48
CA ASN A 130 1.28 7.62 -10.54
C ASN A 130 2.21 6.99 -11.58
N LEU A 131 1.66 6.07 -12.39
CA LEU A 131 2.38 5.47 -13.53
C LEU A 131 2.96 6.51 -14.49
N ASN A 132 2.21 7.60 -14.73
CA ASN A 132 2.78 8.78 -15.38
C ASN A 132 3.61 9.50 -14.32
N ARG A 133 4.89 9.10 -14.21
CA ARG A 133 5.80 9.45 -13.10
C ARG A 133 5.96 10.95 -12.85
N ASP A 134 5.49 11.77 -13.78
CA ASP A 134 5.50 13.23 -13.72
C ASP A 134 4.40 13.79 -12.81
N MET A 135 3.49 12.94 -12.29
CA MET A 135 2.38 13.38 -11.45
C MET A 135 2.38 12.73 -10.07
N VAL A 136 2.38 13.59 -9.06
CA VAL A 136 2.15 13.23 -7.66
C VAL A 136 0.74 13.68 -7.28
N THR A 137 -0.05 12.78 -6.72
CA THR A 137 -1.42 13.07 -6.29
C THR A 137 -1.49 13.06 -4.78
N VAL A 138 -1.86 14.19 -4.17
CA VAL A 138 -2.20 14.24 -2.75
C VAL A 138 -3.67 13.89 -2.58
N ILE A 139 -3.92 12.90 -1.76
CA ILE A 139 -5.19 12.22 -1.56
C ILE A 139 -5.53 12.35 -0.09
N GLY A 140 -6.65 12.96 0.26
CA GLY A 140 -7.15 12.83 1.61
C GLY A 140 -8.28 13.78 1.97
N GLN A 141 -8.58 13.84 3.26
CA GLN A 141 -9.69 14.61 3.79
C GLN A 141 -9.31 16.09 3.82
N HIS A 142 -9.95 16.91 2.98
CA HIS A 142 -9.94 18.35 3.19
C HIS A 142 -10.89 18.66 4.36
N ASP A 143 -10.58 19.68 5.18
CA ASP A 143 -11.39 20.07 6.35
C ASP A 143 -12.88 20.31 6.01
N THR A 144 -13.19 20.54 4.73
CA THR A 144 -14.52 20.77 4.18
C THR A 144 -15.19 19.50 3.64
N HIS A 145 -15.35 18.46 4.46
CA HIS A 145 -16.26 17.31 4.26
C HIS A 145 -16.25 16.60 2.87
N ARG A 146 -15.24 16.81 2.04
CA ARG A 146 -15.11 16.22 0.71
C ARG A 146 -13.66 15.81 0.51
N GLY A 147 -13.44 14.52 0.27
CA GLY A 147 -12.15 14.02 -0.20
C GLY A 147 -11.72 14.78 -1.44
N GLY A 148 -10.53 15.38 -1.39
CA GLY A 148 -9.91 16.09 -2.51
C GLY A 148 -8.77 15.26 -3.08
N SER A 149 -8.53 15.41 -4.38
CA SER A 149 -7.35 14.91 -5.06
C SER A 149 -6.73 16.08 -5.79
N THR A 150 -5.54 16.51 -5.37
CA THR A 150 -4.79 17.55 -6.08
C THR A 150 -3.64 16.88 -6.82
N VAL A 151 -3.62 17.04 -8.14
CA VAL A 151 -2.52 16.56 -8.99
C VAL A 151 -1.48 17.67 -9.04
N CYS A 152 -0.31 17.40 -8.50
CA CYS A 152 0.88 18.21 -8.72
C CYS A 152 1.55 17.71 -10.00
N ASP A 153 1.54 18.52 -11.04
CA ASP A 153 2.36 18.29 -12.22
C ASP A 153 3.80 18.68 -11.86
N GLY A 154 4.65 17.66 -11.73
CA GLY A 154 6.09 17.86 -11.61
C GLY A 154 6.60 18.28 -12.96
N GLY A 155 6.42 19.57 -13.31
CA GLY A 155 6.94 20.14 -14.54
C GLY A 155 8.42 19.81 -14.64
N ALA A 156 8.77 18.90 -15.56
CA ALA A 156 10.14 18.65 -15.94
C ALA A 156 10.74 19.96 -16.43
N ARG A 157 11.69 20.51 -15.67
CA ARG A 157 12.64 21.52 -16.14
C ARG A 157 14.03 20.92 -16.11
#